data_AF-A0A6F8Y948-F1
#
_entry.id   AF-A0A6F8Y948-F1
#
_cell.length_a   1.000
_cell.length_b   1.000
_cell.length_c   1.000
_cell.angle_alpha   90.00
_cell.angle_beta   90.00
_cell.angle_gamma   90.00
#
_symmetry.space_group_name_H-M   'P 1'
#
loop_
_entity.id
_entity.type
_entity.pdbx_description
1 polymer ?
#
loop_
_entity_poly.entity_id
_entity_poly.type
_entity_poly.pdbx_seq_one_letter_code
_entity_poly.pdbx_strand_id
1 'polypeptide(L)'
;MSERFTYYVLYRRDLTTPVGLLAEGQADPALPHRVVGWDHQDADWTEAQASLGAMQINPDYEDRLRIVDRSTAERIARETLGTQLPTEEELQAIGDRAAEEYARKWGPAGS
;
A
#
# COMPACT_ATOMS: atom_id res chain seq x y z
N MET A 1 18.86 10.13 -0.18
CA MET A 1 17.52 10.41 -0.75
C MET A 1 16.53 9.97 0.29
N SER A 2 15.64 10.85 0.74
CA SER A 2 14.55 10.45 1.64
C SER A 2 13.54 9.66 0.81
N GLU A 3 13.24 8.42 1.18
CA GLU A 3 12.23 7.59 0.49
C GLU A 3 10.85 8.26 0.65
N ARG A 4 10.11 8.36 -0.46
CA ARG A 4 8.76 8.97 -0.46
C ARG A 4 7.70 8.00 0.07
N PHE A 5 8.03 6.71 0.09
CA PHE A 5 7.17 5.63 0.52
C PHE A 5 7.84 4.78 1.58
N THR A 6 7.05 4.34 2.55
CA THR A 6 7.41 3.23 3.44
C THR A 6 6.81 1.95 2.87
N TYR A 7 7.62 0.91 2.70
CA TYR A 7 7.17 -0.37 2.15
C TYR A 7 6.91 -1.36 3.29
N TYR A 8 5.77 -2.02 3.22
CA TYR A 8 5.37 -3.05 4.15
C TYR A 8 5.16 -4.36 3.41
N VAL A 9 5.59 -5.43 4.04
CA VAL A 9 5.24 -6.79 3.66
C VAL A 9 4.34 -7.40 4.73
N LEU A 10 3.27 -8.05 4.29
CA LEU A 10 2.45 -8.88 5.15
C LEU A 10 2.91 -10.33 4.99
N TYR A 11 3.32 -10.96 6.09
CA TYR A 11 3.68 -12.39 6.11
C TYR A 11 2.48 -13.27 6.50
N ARG A 12 2.54 -14.58 6.21
CA ARG A 12 1.68 -15.58 6.86
C ARG A 12 2.02 -15.67 8.36
N ARG A 13 1.23 -16.45 9.10
CA ARG A 13 1.50 -16.73 10.53
C ARG A 13 2.85 -17.43 10.77
N ASP A 14 3.45 -18.02 9.74
CA ASP A 14 4.80 -18.60 9.80
C ASP A 14 5.91 -17.55 9.77
N LEU A 15 5.58 -16.26 9.57
CA LEU A 15 6.49 -15.12 9.47
C LEU A 15 7.60 -15.25 8.41
N THR A 16 7.46 -16.19 7.48
CA THR A 16 8.47 -16.51 6.46
C THR A 16 7.92 -16.39 5.06
N THR A 17 6.63 -16.64 4.86
CA THR A 17 5.97 -16.57 3.56
C THR A 17 5.32 -15.19 3.35
N PRO A 18 5.81 -14.34 2.42
CA PRO A 18 5.13 -13.10 2.06
C PRO A 18 3.78 -13.40 1.39
N VAL A 19 2.75 -12.66 1.75
CA VAL A 19 1.39 -12.77 1.17
C VAL A 19 0.80 -11.43 0.77
N GLY A 20 1.47 -10.32 1.06
CA GLY A 20 1.01 -9.00 0.62
C GLY A 20 2.15 -8.01 0.63
N LEU A 21 2.05 -7.01 -0.22
CA LEU A 21 2.97 -5.88 -0.26
C LEU A 21 2.16 -4.59 -0.33
N LEU A 22 2.58 -3.61 0.47
CA LEU A 22 1.93 -2.31 0.60
C LEU A 22 3.01 -1.23 0.53
N ALA A 23 2.67 -0.09 -0.06
CA ALA A 23 3.48 1.11 -0.08
C ALA A 23 2.65 2.26 0.49
N GLU A 24 3.11 2.84 1.59
CA GLU A 24 2.50 3.99 2.24
C GLU A 24 3.28 5.25 1.89
N GLY A 25 2.66 6.18 1.19
CA GLY A 25 3.23 7.50 0.93
C GLY A 25 3.29 8.34 2.20
N GLN A 26 4.16 9.33 2.24
CA GLN A 26 4.20 10.29 3.36
C GLN A 26 2.83 10.92 3.61
N ALA A 27 2.47 11.06 4.90
CA ALA A 27 1.20 11.61 5.31
C ALA A 27 1.01 13.04 4.77
N ASP A 28 -0.08 13.24 4.03
CA ASP A 28 -0.53 14.53 3.53
C ASP A 28 -1.80 14.93 4.30
N PRO A 29 -1.87 16.12 4.94
CA PRO A 29 -3.08 16.56 5.62
C PRO A 29 -4.34 16.59 4.74
N ALA A 30 -4.18 16.75 3.42
CA ALA A 30 -5.29 16.70 2.48
C ALA A 30 -5.74 15.26 2.17
N LEU A 31 -4.85 14.28 2.34
CA LEU A 31 -5.06 12.87 2.03
C LEU A 31 -4.39 12.01 3.11
N PRO A 32 -5.05 11.83 4.27
CA PRO A 32 -4.40 11.37 5.49
C PRO A 32 -3.75 9.98 5.37
N HIS A 33 -4.16 9.16 4.39
CA HIS A 33 -3.53 7.88 4.10
C HIS A 33 -3.46 7.62 2.59
N ARG A 34 -2.26 7.68 2.01
CA ARG A 34 -1.99 7.20 0.65
C ARG A 34 -1.34 5.82 0.73
N VAL A 35 -2.15 4.78 0.67
CA VAL A 35 -1.64 3.40 0.68
C VAL A 35 -1.98 2.76 -0.65
N VAL A 36 -0.97 2.20 -1.29
CA VAL A 36 -1.11 1.36 -2.47
C VAL A 36 -0.76 -0.07 -2.09
N GLY A 37 -1.58 -1.03 -2.48
CA GLY A 37 -1.36 -2.45 -2.22
C GLY A 37 -1.47 -3.29 -3.49
N TRP A 38 -0.79 -4.42 -3.50
CA TRP A 38 -1.04 -5.44 -4.51
C TRP A 38 -2.36 -6.15 -4.22
N ASP A 39 -3.31 -6.05 -5.14
CA ASP A 39 -4.55 -6.81 -5.10
C ASP A 39 -4.35 -8.14 -5.84
N HIS A 40 -4.43 -9.25 -5.09
CA HIS A 40 -4.33 -10.59 -5.67
C HIS A 40 -5.55 -11.00 -6.49
N GLN A 41 -6.71 -10.39 -6.27
CA GLN A 41 -7.94 -10.73 -7.00
C GLN A 41 -7.89 -10.14 -8.40
N ASP A 42 -7.53 -8.87 -8.50
CA ASP A 42 -7.47 -8.13 -9.77
C ASP A 42 -6.09 -8.19 -10.44
N ALA A 43 -5.09 -8.76 -9.74
CA ALA A 43 -3.69 -8.81 -10.19
C ALA A 43 -3.18 -7.43 -10.60
N ASP A 44 -3.46 -6.41 -9.79
CA ASP A 44 -3.09 -5.01 -10.04
C ASP A 44 -2.69 -4.28 -8.76
N TRP A 45 -1.96 -3.17 -8.91
CA TRP A 45 -1.66 -2.24 -7.85
C TRP A 45 -2.78 -1.23 -7.71
N THR A 46 -3.44 -1.24 -6.56
CA THR A 46 -4.60 -0.39 -6.30
C THR A 46 -4.47 0.31 -4.96
N GLU A 47 -5.32 1.31 -4.76
CA GLU A 47 -5.42 1.99 -3.48
C GLU A 47 -5.99 1.02 -2.42
N ALA A 48 -5.34 1.02 -1.25
CA ALA A 48 -5.61 0.13 -0.15
C ALA A 48 -5.88 0.91 1.15
N GLN A 49 -6.61 2.03 1.06
CA GLN A 49 -6.84 2.96 2.18
C GLN A 49 -7.42 2.28 3.42
N ALA A 50 -8.39 1.38 3.23
CA ALA A 50 -9.01 0.65 4.34
C ALA A 50 -8.10 -0.46 4.89
N SER A 51 -7.19 -1.00 4.07
CA SER A 51 -6.47 -2.24 4.36
C SER A 51 -5.30 -2.03 5.31
N LEU A 52 -4.50 -0.97 5.15
CA LEU A 52 -3.37 -0.72 6.06
C LEU A 52 -3.87 -0.33 7.45
N GLY A 53 -4.87 0.56 7.52
CA GLY A 53 -5.47 0.97 8.78
C GLY A 53 -6.11 -0.20 9.51
N ALA A 54 -6.87 -1.05 8.80
CA ALA A 54 -7.44 -2.26 9.38
C ALA A 54 -6.38 -3.29 9.82
N MET A 55 -5.26 -3.39 9.09
CA MET A 55 -4.14 -4.27 9.46
C MET A 55 -3.33 -3.73 10.64
N GLN A 56 -3.20 -2.41 10.78
CA GLN A 56 -2.48 -1.78 11.90
C GLN A 56 -3.29 -1.80 13.20
N ILE A 57 -4.62 -1.70 13.13
CA ILE A 57 -5.48 -1.74 14.34
C ILE A 57 -5.87 -3.16 14.76
N ASN A 58 -5.65 -4.17 13.90
CA ASN A 58 -5.97 -5.55 14.22
C ASN A 58 -4.71 -6.27 14.75
N PRO A 59 -4.70 -6.67 16.04
CA PRO A 59 -3.55 -7.31 16.66
C PRO A 59 -3.09 -8.59 15.94
N ASP A 60 -4.02 -9.29 15.27
CA ASP A 60 -3.71 -10.52 14.52
C ASP A 60 -2.80 -10.27 13.29
N TYR A 61 -2.68 -9.01 12.86
CA TYR A 61 -1.87 -8.60 11.70
C TYR A 61 -0.64 -7.79 12.10
N GLU A 62 -0.65 -7.13 13.25
CA GLU A 62 0.46 -6.31 13.76
C GLU A 62 1.78 -7.08 13.78
N ASP A 63 1.77 -8.33 14.30
CA ASP A 63 2.97 -9.18 14.39
C ASP A 63 3.51 -9.65 13.02
N ARG A 64 2.68 -9.55 11.97
CA ARG A 64 2.93 -10.10 10.63
C ARG A 64 3.27 -9.02 9.61
N LEU A 65 3.03 -7.76 9.92
CA LEU A 65 3.38 -6.63 9.08
C LEU A 65 4.81 -6.19 9.40
N ARG A 66 5.69 -6.16 8.39
CA ARG A 66 7.09 -5.73 8.57
C ARG A 66 7.42 -4.64 7.59
N ILE A 67 8.13 -3.62 8.07
CA ILE A 67 8.73 -2.59 7.22
C ILE A 67 9.94 -3.22 6.53
N VAL A 68 10.06 -2.99 5.23
CA VAL A 68 11.19 -3.43 4.39
C VAL A 68 11.69 -2.28 3.54
N ASP A 69 12.94 -2.36 3.09
CA ASP A 69 13.47 -1.42 2.11
C ASP A 69 12.88 -1.69 0.71
N ARG A 70 13.00 -0.70 -0.19
CA ARG A 70 12.49 -0.80 -1.57
C ARG A 70 13.06 -2.00 -2.33
N SER A 71 14.34 -2.32 -2.18
CA SER A 71 14.96 -3.43 -2.92
C SER A 71 14.40 -4.80 -2.50
N THR A 72 14.10 -4.94 -1.21
CA THR A 72 13.41 -6.11 -0.65
C THR A 72 11.97 -6.18 -1.18
N ALA A 73 11.25 -5.06 -1.20
CA ALA A 73 9.90 -4.96 -1.76
C ALA A 73 9.85 -5.36 -3.25
N GLU A 74 10.78 -4.85 -4.06
CA GLU A 74 10.94 -5.19 -5.49
C GLU A 74 11.23 -6.69 -5.70
N ARG A 75 12.05 -7.27 -4.82
CA ARG A 75 12.36 -8.71 -4.85
C ARG A 75 11.12 -9.55 -4.55
N ILE A 76 10.37 -9.21 -3.51
CA ILE A 76 9.14 -9.93 -3.13
C ILE A 76 8.08 -9.81 -4.24
N ALA A 77 7.88 -8.61 -4.79
CA ALA A 77 6.96 -8.39 -5.90
C ALA A 77 7.25 -9.35 -7.06
N ARG A 78 8.52 -9.43 -7.49
CA ARG A 78 8.93 -10.27 -8.61
C ARG A 78 8.93 -11.76 -8.30
N GLU A 79 9.56 -12.16 -7.20
CA GLU A 79 9.84 -13.57 -6.91
C GLU A 79 8.66 -14.30 -6.26
N THR A 80 7.82 -13.58 -5.50
CA THR A 80 6.70 -14.17 -4.75
C THR A 80 5.36 -13.82 -5.36
N LEU A 81 5.14 -12.56 -5.71
CA LEU A 81 3.84 -12.07 -6.20
C LEU A 81 3.71 -12.15 -7.72
N GLY A 82 4.80 -12.43 -8.45
CA GLY A 82 4.80 -12.53 -9.91
C GLY A 82 4.53 -11.20 -10.63
N THR A 83 4.78 -10.07 -9.96
CA THR A 83 4.54 -8.72 -10.47
C THR A 83 5.78 -7.84 -10.36
N GLN A 84 5.73 -6.61 -10.86
CA GLN A 84 6.76 -5.61 -10.64
C GLN A 84 6.26 -4.58 -9.63
N LEU A 85 7.13 -4.16 -8.72
CA LEU A 85 6.82 -3.01 -7.86
C LEU A 85 6.79 -1.75 -8.73
N PRO A 86 5.74 -0.92 -8.67
CA PRO A 86 5.70 0.32 -9.42
C PRO A 86 6.81 1.30 -8.98
N THR A 87 7.14 2.21 -9.86
CA THR A 87 7.97 3.38 -9.52
C THR A 87 7.28 4.24 -8.48
N GLU A 88 8.03 5.06 -7.75
CA GLU A 88 7.42 5.99 -6.78
C GLU A 88 6.46 6.97 -7.46
N GLU A 89 6.73 7.35 -8.70
CA GLU A 89 5.84 8.16 -9.53
C GLU A 89 4.51 7.45 -9.86
N GLU A 90 4.55 6.16 -10.18
CA GLU A 90 3.34 5.37 -10.44
C GLU A 90 2.53 5.13 -9.16
N LEU A 91 3.20 4.81 -8.04
CA LEU A 91 2.55 4.70 -6.73
C LEU A 91 1.84 6.00 -6.35
N GLN A 92 2.50 7.13 -6.60
CA GLN A 92 1.94 8.46 -6.40
C GLN A 92 0.70 8.67 -7.28
N ALA A 93 0.77 8.35 -8.58
CA ALA A 93 -0.36 8.48 -9.51
C ALA A 93 -1.57 7.60 -9.13
N ILE A 94 -1.33 6.38 -8.64
CA ILE A 94 -2.39 5.49 -8.15
C ILE A 94 -3.09 6.12 -6.95
N GLY A 95 -2.33 6.61 -5.98
CA GLY A 95 -2.86 7.28 -4.79
C GLY A 95 -3.63 8.56 -5.11
N ASP A 96 -3.13 9.36 -6.06
CA ASP A 96 -3.77 10.61 -6.48
C ASP A 96 -5.09 10.36 -7.21
N ARG A 97 -5.14 9.37 -8.11
CA ARG A 97 -6.38 8.99 -8.78
C ARG A 97 -7.46 8.53 -7.80
N ALA A 98 -7.09 7.70 -6.81
CA ALA A 98 -8.04 7.23 -5.80
C ALA A 98 -8.56 8.37 -4.92
N ALA A 99 -7.68 9.30 -4.54
CA ALA A 99 -8.04 10.51 -3.82
C ALA A 99 -9.06 11.38 -4.59
N GLU A 100 -8.84 11.59 -5.88
CA GLU A 100 -9.77 12.33 -6.75
C GLU A 100 -11.14 11.63 -6.85
N GLU A 101 -11.15 10.30 -6.98
CA GLU A 101 -12.39 9.51 -7.02
C GLU A 101 -13.15 9.56 -5.69
N TYR A 102 -12.44 9.48 -4.56
CA TYR A 102 -13.02 9.64 -3.24
C TYR A 102 -13.63 11.03 -3.08
N ALA A 103 -12.90 12.09 -3.43
CA ALA A 103 -13.39 13.46 -3.38
C ALA A 103 -14.61 13.68 -4.29
N ARG A 104 -14.65 13.05 -5.47
CA ARG A 104 -15.82 13.11 -6.36
C ARG A 104 -17.04 12.41 -5.77
N LYS A 105 -16.85 11.27 -5.10
CA LYS A 105 -17.94 10.42 -4.61
C LYS A 105 -18.47 10.83 -3.23
N TRP A 106 -17.58 11.31 -2.37
CA TRP A 106 -17.83 11.57 -0.95
C TRP A 106 -17.32 12.93 -0.47
N GLY A 107 -16.70 13.72 -1.34
CA GLY A 107 -16.34 15.10 -1.01
C GLY A 107 -17.58 15.94 -0.72
N PRO A 108 -17.41 17.11 -0.07
CA PRO A 108 -18.52 17.97 0.27
C PRO A 108 -19.33 18.25 -1.00
N ALA A 109 -20.60 17.82 -1.00
CA ALA A 109 -21.55 18.29 -1.98
C ALA A 109 -21.50 19.82 -1.91
N GLY A 110 -21.19 20.46 -3.04
CA GLY A 110 -20.97 21.90 -3.11
C GLY A 110 -22.00 22.66 -2.30
N SER A 111 -21.49 23.54 -1.43
CA SER A 111 -22.27 24.53 -0.68
C SER A 111 -23.10 25.43 -1.59
#